data_AF-A0A919W336-F1
#
_entry.id   AF-A0A919W336-F1
#
_cell.length_a   1.000
_cell.length_b   1.000
_cell.length_c   1.000
_cell.angle_alpha   90.00
_cell.angle_beta   90.00
_cell.angle_gamma   90.00
#
_symmetry.space_group_name_H-M   'P 1'
#
loop_
_entity.id
_entity.type
_entity.pdbx_description
1 polymer ?
#
loop_
_entity_poly.entity_id
_entity_poly.type
_entity_poly.pdbx_seq_one_letter_code
_entity_poly.pdbx_strand_id
1 'polypeptide(L)'
;MAAPATSPQPTDRAGRHRLWFHLDDVLPLAAHAASTPRQALTREQLTAHAPSLPALIWARTGDADTLASNGDPGWYDPDGDPHRVRSRSWVRPGSRRPEPTGPAGGYLPLRSVPGLGIQVIDWLREAAVAGCHWLSIDITRARPVIGADRLDVVEQRGDLYPPDVTWLPAAVACVPTTGSGTYPALVADGYRNTLGGEIARFDTHTVAHMILDLAAAQAADGHQPGPRPVLRWSGDRVEVFEQHDLGGIPALRRYDVIGPDADGHYPVGAHLWPWLRTDMHMPAGAA
;
A
#
# COMPACT_ATOMS: atom_id res chain seq x y z
N MET A 1 -17.72 0.26 39.76
CA MET A 1 -16.28 0.25 39.38
C MET A 1 -16.10 -0.81 38.32
N ALA A 2 -16.09 -0.41 37.05
CA ALA A 2 -15.86 -1.30 35.92
C ALA A 2 -14.35 -1.41 35.68
N ALA A 3 -13.85 -2.64 35.53
CA ALA A 3 -12.46 -2.91 35.20
C ALA A 3 -12.13 -2.41 33.79
N PRO A 4 -10.92 -1.87 33.54
CA PRO A 4 -10.53 -1.43 32.22
C PRO A 4 -10.37 -2.64 31.28
N ALA A 5 -10.98 -2.54 30.10
CA ALA A 5 -10.82 -3.49 29.02
C ALA A 5 -9.35 -3.55 28.61
N THR A 6 -8.73 -4.72 28.81
CA THR A 6 -7.38 -5.02 28.36
C THR A 6 -7.42 -5.17 26.84
N SER A 7 -6.90 -4.19 26.11
CA SER A 7 -6.59 -4.33 24.69
C SER A 7 -5.67 -5.54 24.49
N PRO A 8 -5.97 -6.48 23.59
CA PRO A 8 -5.10 -7.62 23.35
C PRO A 8 -3.77 -7.14 22.74
N GLN A 9 -2.66 -7.41 23.44
CA GLN A 9 -1.31 -7.22 22.91
C GLN A 9 -1.04 -8.15 21.70
N PRO A 10 -0.28 -7.70 20.68
CA PRO A 10 -0.03 -8.46 19.47
C PRO A 10 1.21 -9.36 19.64
N THR A 11 1.07 -10.51 20.29
CA THR A 11 2.18 -11.47 20.47
C THR A 11 2.15 -12.70 19.56
N ASP A 12 1.34 -12.72 18.50
CA ASP A 12 1.22 -13.87 17.57
C ASP A 12 1.58 -13.54 16.10
N ARG A 13 2.53 -12.62 15.88
CA ARG A 13 2.93 -12.16 14.53
C ARG A 13 4.12 -12.91 13.90
N ALA A 14 4.80 -13.79 14.63
CA ALA A 14 5.90 -14.58 14.08
C ALA A 14 5.35 -15.78 13.27
N GLY A 15 4.80 -15.51 12.08
CA GLY A 15 4.39 -16.57 11.16
C GLY A 15 3.29 -16.20 10.17
N ARG A 16 2.63 -15.05 10.31
CA ARG A 16 1.63 -14.61 9.33
C ARG A 16 2.25 -13.72 8.24
N HIS A 17 2.29 -14.22 7.02
CA HIS A 17 2.73 -13.46 5.85
C HIS A 17 1.52 -12.79 5.19
N ARG A 18 1.52 -11.45 5.13
CA ARG A 18 0.45 -10.66 4.51
C ARG A 18 0.98 -9.85 3.33
N LEU A 19 0.17 -9.79 2.29
CA LEU A 19 0.34 -8.86 1.18
C LEU A 19 -0.55 -7.66 1.42
N TRP A 20 -0.07 -6.47 1.08
CA TRP A 20 -0.79 -5.22 1.29
C TRP A 20 -0.97 -4.50 -0.03
N PHE A 21 -2.19 -4.09 -0.31
CA PHE A 21 -2.54 -3.36 -1.52
C PHE A 21 -3.35 -2.14 -1.14
N HIS A 22 -3.06 -1.01 -1.77
CA HIS A 22 -3.83 0.20 -1.55
C HIS A 22 -5.19 0.07 -2.25
N LEU A 23 -6.28 0.44 -1.58
CA LEU A 23 -7.63 0.26 -2.13
C LEU A 23 -7.87 1.09 -3.40
N ASP A 24 -7.21 2.23 -3.54
CA ASP A 24 -7.28 3.05 -4.76
C ASP A 24 -6.74 2.33 -5.99
N ASP A 25 -5.78 1.43 -5.80
CA ASP A 25 -5.22 0.62 -6.87
C ASP A 25 -6.10 -0.63 -7.11
N VAL A 26 -6.67 -1.20 -6.05
CA VAL A 26 -7.45 -2.45 -6.11
C VAL A 26 -8.88 -2.25 -6.65
N LEU A 27 -9.56 -1.19 -6.23
CA LEU A 27 -10.96 -0.94 -6.58
C LEU A 27 -11.17 -0.81 -8.10
N PRO A 28 -10.32 -0.11 -8.85
CA PRO A 28 -10.41 -0.09 -10.31
C PRO A 28 -10.28 -1.50 -10.92
N LEU A 29 -9.33 -2.32 -10.44
CA LEU A 29 -9.18 -3.70 -10.93
C LEU A 29 -10.45 -4.52 -10.68
N ALA A 30 -11.03 -4.39 -9.48
CA ALA A 30 -12.25 -5.10 -9.11
C ALA A 30 -13.44 -4.64 -9.96
N ALA A 31 -13.56 -3.34 -10.17
CA ALA A 31 -14.60 -2.75 -11.02
C ALA A 31 -14.46 -3.24 -12.47
N HIS A 32 -13.25 -3.26 -13.02
CA HIS A 32 -13.00 -3.81 -14.35
C HIS A 32 -13.46 -5.27 -14.43
N ALA A 33 -12.90 -6.17 -13.61
CA ALA A 33 -13.26 -7.59 -13.64
C ALA A 33 -14.77 -7.86 -13.48
N ALA A 34 -15.46 -7.08 -12.64
CA ALA A 34 -16.89 -7.24 -12.38
C ALA A 34 -17.81 -6.69 -13.49
N SER A 35 -17.35 -5.68 -14.23
CA SER A 35 -18.11 -5.00 -15.29
C SER A 35 -17.89 -5.59 -16.68
N THR A 36 -16.77 -6.30 -16.88
CA THR A 36 -16.50 -6.93 -18.17
C THR A 36 -17.51 -8.06 -18.46
N PRO A 37 -18.05 -8.17 -19.70
CA PRO A 37 -19.03 -9.21 -20.04
C PRO A 37 -18.47 -10.64 -20.04
N ARG A 38 -17.15 -10.79 -20.22
CA ARG A 38 -16.44 -12.06 -20.25
C ARG A 38 -15.29 -12.06 -19.26
N GLN A 39 -14.92 -13.25 -18.80
CA GLN A 39 -13.80 -13.47 -17.90
C GLN A 39 -12.89 -14.54 -18.50
N ALA A 40 -11.60 -14.24 -18.53
CA ALA A 40 -10.58 -15.22 -18.83
C ALA A 40 -10.50 -16.22 -17.68
N LEU A 41 -10.62 -17.51 -18.01
CA LEU A 41 -10.46 -18.59 -17.05
C LEU A 41 -8.98 -18.69 -16.66
N THR A 42 -8.68 -18.55 -15.37
CA THR A 42 -7.28 -18.55 -14.90
C THR A 42 -6.81 -19.93 -14.46
N ARG A 43 -5.48 -20.11 -14.38
CA ARG A 43 -4.87 -21.34 -13.88
C ARG A 43 -5.33 -21.67 -12.46
N GLU A 44 -5.49 -20.65 -11.61
CA GLU A 44 -5.90 -20.77 -10.23
C GLU A 44 -7.37 -21.22 -10.13
N GLN A 45 -8.24 -20.67 -10.98
CA GLN A 45 -9.64 -21.10 -11.09
C GLN A 45 -9.75 -22.54 -11.61
N LEU A 46 -8.97 -22.90 -12.64
CA LEU A 46 -8.87 -24.28 -13.13
C LEU A 46 -8.43 -25.24 -12.04
N THR A 47 -7.39 -24.87 -11.27
CA THR A 47 -6.87 -25.68 -10.17
C THR A 47 -7.92 -25.87 -9.06
N ALA A 48 -8.78 -24.87 -8.85
CA ALA A 48 -9.87 -24.93 -7.88
C ALA A 48 -11.14 -25.61 -8.41
N HIS A 49 -11.15 -26.07 -9.66
CA HIS A 49 -12.36 -26.53 -10.36
C HIS A 49 -13.52 -25.50 -10.30
N ALA A 50 -13.18 -24.22 -10.33
CA ALA A 50 -14.13 -23.12 -10.25
C ALA A 50 -14.58 -22.65 -11.64
N PRO A 51 -15.83 -22.17 -11.78
CA PRO A 51 -16.29 -21.56 -13.03
C PRO A 51 -15.55 -20.25 -13.30
N SER A 52 -15.57 -19.81 -14.57
CA SER A 52 -15.12 -18.46 -14.93
C SER A 52 -16.06 -17.43 -14.32
N LEU A 53 -15.57 -16.72 -13.31
CA LEU A 53 -16.28 -15.67 -12.58
C LEU A 53 -15.39 -14.45 -12.44
N PRO A 54 -15.96 -13.24 -12.26
CA PRO A 54 -15.19 -12.04 -11.93
C PRO A 54 -14.29 -12.27 -10.71
N ALA A 55 -12.99 -12.07 -10.89
CA ALA A 55 -12.01 -12.29 -9.85
C ALA A 55 -10.81 -11.34 -9.99
N LEU A 56 -10.17 -11.07 -8.85
CA LEU A 56 -8.81 -10.55 -8.82
C LEU A 56 -7.82 -11.71 -8.73
N ILE A 57 -6.76 -11.65 -9.51
CA ILE A 57 -5.76 -12.71 -9.61
C ILE A 57 -4.50 -12.24 -8.91
N TRP A 58 -4.19 -12.89 -7.80
CA TRP A 58 -2.89 -12.76 -7.16
C TRP A 58 -1.89 -13.67 -7.87
N ALA A 59 -0.80 -13.08 -8.31
CA ALA A 59 0.34 -13.82 -8.85
C ALA A 59 1.63 -13.29 -8.24
N ARG A 60 2.50 -14.21 -7.84
CA ARG A 60 3.89 -13.90 -7.52
C ARG A 60 4.72 -13.89 -8.80
N THR A 61 5.25 -12.74 -9.13
CA THR A 61 6.26 -12.58 -10.19
C THR A 61 7.66 -12.59 -9.55
N GLY A 62 8.71 -12.61 -10.38
CA GLY A 62 10.10 -12.58 -9.88
C GLY A 62 10.38 -11.38 -8.99
N ASP A 63 9.70 -10.25 -9.25
CA ASP A 63 10.03 -8.96 -8.64
C ASP A 63 9.00 -8.52 -7.58
N ALA A 64 7.75 -9.01 -7.65
CA ALA A 64 6.69 -8.60 -6.72
C ALA A 64 5.54 -9.60 -6.64
N ASP A 65 4.74 -9.49 -5.58
CA ASP A 65 3.39 -10.06 -5.57
C ASP A 65 2.44 -9.03 -6.20
N THR A 66 1.58 -9.46 -7.12
CA THR A 66 0.73 -8.57 -7.91
C THR A 66 -0.72 -9.00 -7.89
N LEU A 67 -1.64 -8.05 -8.02
CA LEU A 67 -3.05 -8.27 -8.33
C LEU A 67 -3.35 -7.81 -9.75
N ALA A 68 -4.20 -8.57 -10.45
CA ALA A 68 -4.70 -8.23 -11.78
C ALA A 68 -6.19 -8.58 -11.90
N SER A 69 -6.90 -7.95 -12.84
CA SER A 69 -8.26 -8.34 -13.21
C SER A 69 -8.23 -9.53 -14.18
N ASN A 70 -9.24 -10.42 -14.10
CA ASN A 70 -9.46 -11.47 -15.11
C ASN A 70 -10.51 -11.13 -16.19
N GLY A 71 -11.02 -9.88 -16.25
CA GLY A 71 -11.93 -9.44 -17.30
C GLY A 71 -11.33 -9.57 -18.72
N ASP A 72 -12.19 -9.88 -19.70
CA ASP A 72 -11.88 -9.99 -21.14
C ASP A 72 -12.76 -9.06 -22.00
N PRO A 73 -12.22 -8.02 -22.67
CA PRO A 73 -10.80 -7.78 -22.93
C PRO A 73 -9.99 -7.48 -21.67
N GLY A 74 -8.72 -7.88 -21.69
CA GLY A 74 -7.77 -7.57 -20.61
C GLY A 74 -7.56 -6.07 -20.45
N TRP A 75 -7.19 -5.65 -19.25
CA TRP A 75 -6.79 -4.27 -19.00
C TRP A 75 -5.28 -4.15 -19.17
N TYR A 76 -4.86 -3.23 -20.05
CA TYR A 76 -3.47 -2.92 -20.33
C TYR A 76 -3.16 -1.47 -19.94
N ASP A 77 -1.92 -1.23 -19.54
CA ASP A 77 -1.38 0.11 -19.34
C ASP A 77 -1.05 0.80 -20.69
N PRO A 78 -0.64 2.08 -20.70
CA PRO A 78 -0.32 2.80 -21.95
C PRO A 78 0.78 2.16 -22.79
N ASP A 79 1.67 1.39 -22.16
CA ASP A 79 2.78 0.69 -22.81
C ASP A 79 2.33 -0.65 -23.42
N GLY A 80 1.09 -1.06 -23.17
CA GLY A 80 0.50 -2.29 -23.68
C GLY A 80 0.77 -3.51 -22.80
N ASP A 81 1.34 -3.32 -21.61
CA ASP A 81 1.56 -4.38 -20.64
C ASP A 81 0.28 -4.65 -19.83
N PRO A 82 0.02 -5.91 -19.40
CA PRO A 82 -1.14 -6.21 -18.57
C PRO A 82 -1.11 -5.38 -17.29
N HIS A 83 -2.16 -4.61 -17.06
CA HIS A 83 -2.28 -3.73 -15.91
C HIS A 83 -2.32 -4.55 -14.61
N ARG A 84 -1.37 -4.25 -13.72
CA ARG A 84 -1.14 -4.99 -12.47
C ARG A 84 -0.83 -4.02 -11.34
N VAL A 85 -1.37 -4.33 -10.18
CA VAL A 85 -1.07 -3.60 -8.95
C VAL A 85 -0.10 -4.41 -8.12
N ARG A 86 1.01 -3.79 -7.73
CA ARG A 86 2.04 -4.43 -6.89
C ARG A 86 1.65 -4.33 -5.42
N SER A 87 1.86 -5.41 -4.67
CA SER A 87 1.78 -5.38 -3.23
C SER A 87 2.84 -4.42 -2.68
N ARG A 88 2.45 -3.56 -1.74
CA ARG A 88 3.38 -2.67 -1.04
C ARG A 88 4.04 -3.45 0.09
N SER A 89 5.36 -3.49 0.08
CA SER A 89 6.14 -4.16 1.11
C SER A 89 7.55 -3.56 1.20
N TRP A 90 8.34 -4.12 2.09
CA TRP A 90 9.76 -3.88 2.21
C TRP A 90 10.56 -5.04 1.61
N VAL A 91 11.76 -4.73 1.12
CA VAL A 91 12.72 -5.69 0.57
C VAL A 91 14.11 -5.35 1.09
N ARG A 92 14.91 -6.36 1.42
CA ARG A 92 16.35 -6.20 1.62
C ARG A 92 17.05 -6.45 0.27
N PRO A 93 17.72 -5.46 -0.34
CA PRO A 93 18.43 -5.66 -1.60
C PRO A 93 19.39 -6.86 -1.52
N GLY A 94 19.40 -7.71 -2.54
CA GLY A 94 20.23 -8.92 -2.57
C GLY A 94 19.75 -10.09 -1.70
N SER A 95 18.69 -9.92 -0.91
CA SER A 95 18.05 -11.04 -0.20
C SER A 95 17.09 -11.80 -1.12
N ARG A 96 17.13 -13.14 -1.04
CA ARG A 96 16.13 -13.98 -1.71
C ARG A 96 14.83 -13.91 -0.91
N ARG A 97 13.71 -13.60 -1.56
CA ARG A 97 12.39 -13.69 -0.91
C ARG A 97 12.15 -15.12 -0.40
N PRO A 98 11.56 -15.29 0.79
CA PRO A 98 11.17 -16.60 1.27
C PRO A 98 10.28 -17.31 0.25
N GLU A 99 10.68 -18.53 -0.14
CA GLU A 99 9.87 -19.36 -1.01
C GLU A 99 8.63 -19.81 -0.22
N PRO A 100 7.42 -19.62 -0.75
CA PRO A 100 6.22 -19.97 0.00
C PRO A 100 6.09 -21.48 0.03
N THR A 101 5.64 -22.03 1.16
CA THR A 101 5.13 -23.40 1.24
C THR A 101 3.72 -23.45 0.63
N GLY A 102 3.58 -23.19 -0.67
CA GLY A 102 2.28 -23.15 -1.34
C GLY A 102 2.30 -22.66 -2.80
N PRO A 103 1.13 -22.59 -3.47
CA PRO A 103 1.03 -22.10 -4.83
C PRO A 103 1.50 -20.64 -4.94
N ALA A 104 2.21 -20.33 -6.03
CA ALA A 104 2.73 -18.99 -6.34
C ALA A 104 1.65 -17.99 -6.80
N GLY A 105 0.38 -18.25 -6.46
CA GLY A 105 -0.77 -17.45 -6.89
C GLY A 105 -2.08 -17.95 -6.30
N GLY A 106 -3.13 -17.16 -6.50
CA GLY A 106 -4.50 -17.45 -6.10
C GLY A 106 -5.48 -16.48 -6.76
N TYR A 107 -6.77 -16.74 -6.65
CA TYR A 107 -7.82 -15.83 -7.11
C TYR A 107 -8.76 -15.46 -5.98
N LEU A 108 -9.20 -14.21 -5.99
CA LEU A 108 -10.19 -13.62 -5.10
C LEU A 108 -11.49 -13.42 -5.91
N PRO A 109 -12.50 -14.30 -5.76
CA PRO A 109 -13.77 -14.13 -6.43
C PRO A 109 -14.50 -12.88 -5.93
N LEU A 110 -15.03 -12.07 -6.85
CA LEU A 110 -15.61 -10.76 -6.50
C LEU A 110 -17.09 -10.83 -6.08
N ARG A 111 -17.82 -11.83 -6.58
CA ARG A 111 -19.28 -11.96 -6.39
C ARG A 111 -19.68 -13.00 -5.34
N SER A 112 -18.77 -13.90 -4.97
CA SER A 112 -19.04 -14.90 -3.96
C SER A 112 -17.75 -15.30 -3.25
N VAL A 113 -17.65 -14.96 -1.98
CA VAL A 113 -16.65 -15.52 -1.07
C VAL A 113 -17.38 -16.16 0.10
N PRO A 114 -17.23 -17.48 0.30
CA PRO A 114 -17.81 -18.15 1.46
C PRO A 114 -17.40 -17.45 2.76
N GLY A 115 -18.38 -17.15 3.61
CA GLY A 115 -18.17 -16.53 4.92
C GLY A 115 -18.28 -15.00 4.96
N LEU A 116 -18.22 -14.29 3.83
CA LEU A 116 -18.33 -12.82 3.82
C LEU A 116 -19.79 -12.34 3.87
N GLY A 117 -20.75 -13.12 3.35
CA GLY A 117 -22.18 -12.78 3.33
C GLY A 117 -22.57 -11.63 2.36
N ILE A 118 -21.59 -10.88 1.85
CA ILE A 118 -21.71 -9.82 0.85
C ILE A 118 -20.74 -10.06 -0.31
N GLN A 119 -20.96 -9.38 -1.44
CA GLN A 119 -20.00 -9.42 -2.55
C GLN A 119 -18.72 -8.69 -2.14
N VAL A 120 -17.56 -9.25 -2.49
CA VAL A 120 -16.25 -8.64 -2.17
C VAL A 120 -16.13 -7.26 -2.78
N ILE A 121 -16.61 -7.04 -4.00
CA ILE A 121 -16.55 -5.72 -4.62
C ILE A 121 -17.32 -4.66 -3.82
N ASP A 122 -18.48 -5.02 -3.27
CA ASP A 122 -19.29 -4.12 -2.46
C ASP A 122 -18.66 -3.91 -1.09
N TRP A 123 -18.13 -4.97 -0.48
CA TRP A 123 -17.36 -4.88 0.76
C TRP A 123 -16.15 -3.94 0.65
N LEU A 124 -15.36 -4.04 -0.44
CA LEU A 124 -14.21 -3.16 -0.67
C LEU A 124 -14.64 -1.70 -0.86
N ARG A 125 -15.76 -1.46 -1.55
CA ARG A 125 -16.32 -0.12 -1.74
C ARG A 125 -16.82 0.48 -0.44
N GLU A 126 -17.58 -0.29 0.34
CA GLU A 126 -18.07 0.11 1.66
C GLU A 126 -16.91 0.43 2.60
N ALA A 127 -15.86 -0.41 2.60
CA ALA A 127 -14.65 -0.16 3.38
C ALA A 127 -13.95 1.14 2.98
N ALA A 128 -13.78 1.39 1.68
CA ALA A 128 -13.20 2.64 1.18
C ALA A 128 -14.04 3.87 1.57
N VAL A 129 -15.37 3.78 1.48
CA VAL A 129 -16.29 4.84 1.94
C VAL A 129 -16.20 5.05 3.45
N ALA A 130 -16.00 3.98 4.21
CA ALA A 130 -15.79 4.02 5.65
C ALA A 130 -14.38 4.52 6.06
N GLY A 131 -13.51 4.83 5.09
CA GLY A 131 -12.18 5.35 5.35
C GLY A 131 -11.09 4.31 5.55
N CYS A 132 -11.32 3.06 5.14
CA CYS A 132 -10.22 2.10 5.00
C CYS A 132 -9.41 2.42 3.74
N HIS A 133 -8.10 2.17 3.79
CA HIS A 133 -7.18 2.48 2.69
C HIS A 133 -6.41 1.25 2.19
N TRP A 134 -6.38 0.17 2.99
CA TRP A 134 -5.53 -0.98 2.74
C TRP A 134 -6.32 -2.29 2.72
N LEU A 135 -6.17 -3.04 1.64
CA LEU A 135 -6.53 -4.46 1.58
C LEU A 135 -5.32 -5.30 1.99
N SER A 136 -5.49 -6.20 2.95
CA SER A 136 -4.50 -7.23 3.27
C SER A 136 -4.97 -8.62 2.83
N ILE A 137 -4.03 -9.41 2.32
CA ILE A 137 -4.24 -10.81 1.95
C ILE A 137 -3.25 -11.69 2.71
N ASP A 138 -3.76 -12.55 3.59
CA ASP A 138 -2.96 -13.55 4.29
C ASP A 138 -2.56 -14.68 3.33
N ILE A 139 -1.26 -14.86 3.12
CA ILE A 139 -0.68 -15.86 2.22
C ILE A 139 0.09 -16.95 2.98
N THR A 140 0.01 -16.97 4.30
CA THR A 140 0.69 -17.96 5.16
C THR A 140 0.34 -19.39 4.80
N ARG A 141 -0.92 -19.62 4.42
CA ARG A 141 -1.44 -20.92 3.96
C ARG A 141 -2.09 -20.73 2.59
N ALA A 142 -1.27 -20.39 1.60
CA ALA A 142 -1.74 -20.10 0.25
C ALA A 142 -2.57 -21.28 -0.30
N ARG A 143 -3.78 -20.96 -0.77
CA ARG A 143 -4.69 -21.84 -1.48
C ARG A 143 -5.12 -21.14 -2.77
N PRO A 144 -5.54 -21.90 -3.82
CA PRO A 144 -5.99 -21.31 -5.07
C PRO A 144 -7.11 -20.29 -4.89
N VAL A 145 -8.05 -20.53 -3.96
CA VAL A 145 -9.10 -19.57 -3.62
C VAL A 145 -8.67 -18.72 -2.41
N ILE A 146 -8.81 -17.40 -2.53
CA ILE A 146 -8.64 -16.46 -1.43
C ILE A 146 -10.01 -16.25 -0.77
N GLY A 147 -10.19 -16.89 0.39
CA GLY A 147 -11.42 -16.83 1.20
C GLY A 147 -11.47 -15.63 2.15
N ALA A 148 -12.63 -15.38 2.76
CA ALA A 148 -12.86 -14.24 3.66
C ALA A 148 -11.96 -14.28 4.89
N ASP A 149 -11.61 -15.48 5.38
CA ASP A 149 -10.70 -15.71 6.49
C ASP A 149 -9.27 -15.21 6.25
N ARG A 150 -8.92 -14.93 4.98
CA ARG A 150 -7.60 -14.45 4.55
C ARG A 150 -7.60 -12.97 4.19
N LEU A 151 -8.75 -12.30 4.26
CA LEU A 151 -8.89 -10.91 3.84
C LEU A 151 -9.07 -10.02 5.06
N ASP A 152 -8.54 -8.82 4.98
CA ASP A 152 -8.84 -7.75 5.93
C ASP A 152 -8.77 -6.41 5.21
N VAL A 153 -9.61 -5.46 5.62
CA VAL A 153 -9.56 -4.07 5.15
C VAL A 153 -9.39 -3.18 6.36
N VAL A 154 -8.36 -2.35 6.31
CA VAL A 154 -7.97 -1.52 7.45
C VAL A 154 -7.64 -0.11 6.99
N GLU A 155 -7.78 0.83 7.91
CA GLU A 155 -7.39 2.23 7.73
C GLU A 155 -5.87 2.38 7.58
N GLN A 156 -5.10 1.66 8.39
CA GLN A 156 -3.63 1.72 8.38
C GLN A 156 -3.02 0.32 8.33
N ARG A 157 -1.96 0.18 7.54
CA ARG A 157 -1.15 -1.05 7.47
C ARG A 157 -0.46 -1.37 8.80
N GLY A 158 -0.50 -2.65 9.20
CA GLY A 158 -0.01 -3.10 10.52
C GLY A 158 1.45 -3.60 10.59
N ASP A 159 2.06 -3.98 9.48
CA ASP A 159 3.42 -4.51 9.31
C ASP A 159 4.32 -3.48 8.59
N LEU A 160 4.37 -2.27 9.15
CA LEU A 160 5.04 -1.13 8.55
C LEU A 160 6.54 -1.35 8.33
N TYR A 161 7.18 -2.13 9.20
CA TYR A 161 8.63 -2.31 9.20
C TYR A 161 9.01 -3.78 9.37
N PRO A 162 10.22 -4.18 8.94
CA PRO A 162 10.80 -5.46 9.33
C PRO A 162 10.88 -5.57 10.86
N PRO A 163 10.66 -6.76 11.44
CA PRO A 163 10.70 -6.94 12.89
C PRO A 163 12.11 -6.79 13.49
N ASP A 164 13.15 -6.95 12.68
CA ASP A 164 14.58 -6.88 13.05
C ASP A 164 15.26 -5.60 12.57
N VAL A 165 14.49 -4.55 12.28
CA VAL A 165 15.01 -3.32 11.70
C VAL A 165 15.94 -2.57 12.65
N THR A 166 17.11 -2.20 12.15
CA THR A 166 17.97 -1.18 12.77
C THR A 166 17.65 0.17 12.14
N TRP A 167 17.49 1.19 12.98
CA TRP A 167 17.17 2.54 12.54
C TRP A 167 18.43 3.40 12.48
N LEU A 168 18.66 4.05 11.34
CA LEU A 168 19.77 5.00 11.17
C LEU A 168 19.22 6.41 10.94
N PRO A 169 19.73 7.43 11.66
CA PRO A 169 19.49 8.82 11.28
C PRO A 169 19.93 9.06 9.84
N ALA A 170 19.11 9.79 9.09
CA ALA A 170 19.41 10.22 7.74
C ALA A 170 18.66 11.50 7.40
N ALA A 171 19.02 12.12 6.28
CA ALA A 171 18.20 13.13 5.62
C ALA A 171 17.60 12.56 4.34
N VAL A 172 16.29 12.72 4.14
CA VAL A 172 15.59 12.18 2.97
C VAL A 172 14.75 13.23 2.27
N ALA A 173 14.59 13.08 0.97
CA ALA A 173 13.69 13.86 0.14
C ALA A 173 12.90 12.92 -0.78
N CYS A 174 11.67 13.28 -1.13
CA CYS A 174 10.91 12.58 -2.15
C CYS A 174 10.50 13.58 -3.21
N VAL A 175 11.29 13.69 -4.29
CA VAL A 175 11.06 14.64 -5.37
C VAL A 175 10.37 13.90 -6.54
N PRO A 176 9.30 14.44 -7.14
CA PRO A 176 8.66 15.73 -6.86
C PRO A 176 7.56 15.68 -5.79
N THR A 177 7.21 14.50 -5.26
CA THR A 177 6.06 14.27 -4.38
C THR A 177 5.99 15.24 -3.19
N THR A 178 7.11 15.47 -2.51
CA THR A 178 7.23 16.35 -1.33
C THR A 178 7.86 17.71 -1.64
N GLY A 179 7.98 18.06 -2.93
CA GLY A 179 8.71 19.25 -3.37
C GLY A 179 10.23 19.07 -3.28
N SER A 180 10.95 20.14 -2.95
CA SER A 180 12.42 20.16 -2.78
C SER A 180 12.88 20.04 -1.31
N GLY A 181 11.94 19.81 -0.39
CA GLY A 181 12.23 19.69 1.04
C GLY A 181 13.12 18.49 1.35
N THR A 182 14.06 18.67 2.28
CA THR A 182 14.89 17.61 2.84
C THR A 182 14.57 17.49 4.31
N TYR A 183 14.24 16.28 4.77
CA TYR A 183 13.69 16.05 6.09
C TYR A 183 14.56 15.07 6.89
N PRO A 184 14.88 15.38 8.16
CA PRO A 184 15.55 14.43 9.03
C PRO A 184 14.62 13.23 9.30
N ALA A 185 15.15 12.03 9.22
CA ALA A 185 14.39 10.79 9.38
C ALA A 185 15.20 9.72 10.08
N LEU A 186 14.50 8.72 10.60
CA LEU A 186 15.09 7.42 10.85
C LEU A 186 14.75 6.51 9.65
N VAL A 187 15.77 5.93 9.02
CA VAL A 187 15.61 5.00 7.90
C VAL A 187 15.93 3.57 8.32
N ALA A 188 15.17 2.62 7.78
CA ALA A 188 15.37 1.19 8.02
C ALA A 188 16.64 0.71 7.31
N ASP A 189 17.68 0.37 8.08
CA ASP A 189 18.98 0.02 7.52
C ASP A 189 18.92 -1.26 6.66
N GLY A 190 19.45 -1.16 5.45
CA GLY A 190 19.48 -2.26 4.48
C GLY A 190 18.10 -2.65 3.91
N TYR A 191 17.05 -1.85 4.13
CA TYR A 191 15.71 -2.13 3.62
C TYR A 191 15.18 -0.99 2.74
N ARG A 192 14.54 -1.36 1.64
CA ARG A 192 13.85 -0.45 0.71
C ARG A 192 12.39 -0.84 0.58
N ASN A 193 11.53 0.10 0.21
CA ASN A 193 10.18 -0.24 -0.22
C ASN A 193 10.20 -0.83 -1.64
N THR A 194 9.06 -1.38 -2.08
CA THR A 194 8.91 -1.97 -3.43
C THR A 194 9.01 -0.96 -4.58
N LEU A 195 9.09 0.34 -4.29
CA LEU A 195 9.34 1.42 -5.24
C LEU A 195 10.82 1.81 -5.30
N GLY A 196 11.69 1.15 -4.54
CA GLY A 196 13.13 1.43 -4.47
C GLY A 196 13.51 2.57 -3.50
N GLY A 197 12.54 3.20 -2.85
CA GLY A 197 12.78 4.23 -1.84
C GLY A 197 13.20 3.66 -0.50
N GLU A 198 13.81 4.50 0.34
CA GLU A 198 14.07 4.22 1.74
C GLU A 198 12.75 4.08 2.51
N ILE A 199 12.77 3.22 3.53
CA ILE A 199 11.65 3.13 4.48
C ILE A 199 11.96 4.08 5.62
N ALA A 200 11.36 5.26 5.57
CA ALA A 200 11.58 6.33 6.53
C ALA A 200 10.46 6.42 7.57
N ARG A 201 10.82 6.87 8.77
CA ARG A 201 9.89 7.32 9.81
C ARG A 201 10.37 8.65 10.38
N PHE A 202 9.41 9.51 10.73
CA PHE A 202 9.66 10.91 11.05
C PHE A 202 9.11 11.25 12.42
N ASP A 203 9.79 12.12 13.18
CA ASP A 203 9.21 12.64 14.41
C ASP A 203 8.08 13.65 14.12
N THR A 204 7.33 14.00 15.17
CA THR A 204 6.18 14.92 15.05
C THR A 204 6.59 16.29 14.51
N HIS A 205 7.76 16.79 14.91
CA HIS A 205 8.25 18.11 14.48
C HIS A 205 8.55 18.14 12.98
N THR A 206 9.19 17.08 12.49
CA THR A 206 9.53 16.91 11.08
C THR A 206 8.27 16.77 10.23
N VAL A 207 7.27 16.01 10.68
CA VAL A 207 5.97 15.94 9.98
C VAL A 207 5.28 17.30 9.93
N ALA A 208 5.32 18.07 11.03
CA ALA A 208 4.77 19.43 11.04
C ALA A 208 5.50 20.34 10.03
N HIS A 209 6.82 20.19 9.90
CA HIS A 209 7.60 20.90 8.88
C HIS A 209 7.20 20.49 7.46
N MET A 210 7.04 19.19 7.19
CA MET A 210 6.58 18.69 5.88
C MET A 210 5.23 19.28 5.49
N ILE A 211 4.28 19.38 6.43
CA ILE A 211 2.95 19.97 6.19
C ILE A 211 3.10 21.42 5.69
N LEU A 212 3.95 22.20 6.35
CA LEU A 212 4.19 23.60 5.98
C LEU A 212 4.89 23.72 4.62
N ASP A 213 5.91 22.90 4.38
CA ASP A 213 6.65 22.89 3.11
C ASP A 213 5.75 22.52 1.93
N LEU A 214 4.93 21.47 2.09
CA LEU A 214 3.96 21.06 1.05
C LEU A 214 2.92 22.14 0.78
N ALA A 215 2.40 22.80 1.82
CA ALA A 215 1.45 23.90 1.67
C ALA A 215 2.08 25.10 0.95
N ALA A 216 3.31 25.47 1.31
CA ALA A 216 4.03 26.56 0.66
C ALA A 216 4.35 26.23 -0.81
N ALA A 217 4.79 25.01 -1.08
CA ALA A 217 5.08 24.55 -2.43
C ALA A 217 3.81 24.56 -3.29
N GLN A 218 2.69 24.08 -2.75
CA GLN A 218 1.41 24.11 -3.45
C GLN A 218 0.94 25.55 -3.77
N ALA A 219 1.15 26.48 -2.84
CA ALA A 219 0.87 27.89 -3.08
C ALA A 219 1.75 28.49 -4.19
N ALA A 220 3.03 28.11 -4.25
CA ALA A 220 3.96 28.55 -5.28
C ALA A 220 3.58 28.04 -6.69
N ASP A 221 3.03 26.82 -6.78
CA ASP A 221 2.52 26.24 -8.03
C ASP A 221 1.14 26.81 -8.44
N GLY A 222 0.64 27.84 -7.75
CA GLY A 222 -0.66 28.45 -8.04
C GLY A 222 -1.86 27.57 -7.69
N HIS A 223 -1.70 26.62 -6.75
CA HIS A 223 -2.71 25.65 -6.34
C HIS A 223 -3.28 24.82 -7.50
N GLN A 224 -2.50 24.61 -8.57
CA GLN A 224 -2.92 23.71 -9.62
C GLN A 224 -3.15 22.30 -9.03
N PRO A 225 -4.29 21.66 -9.33
CA PRO A 225 -4.49 20.25 -9.01
C PRO A 225 -3.30 19.46 -9.58
N GLY A 226 -2.63 18.68 -8.74
CA GLY A 226 -1.28 18.24 -9.10
C GLY A 226 -0.67 17.17 -8.19
N PRO A 227 0.61 16.83 -8.43
CA PRO A 227 1.30 15.63 -7.94
C PRO A 227 1.69 15.66 -6.46
N ARG A 228 1.36 16.74 -5.74
CA ARG A 228 1.77 16.92 -4.34
C ARG A 228 0.63 16.53 -3.40
N PRO A 229 0.90 15.67 -2.40
CA PRO A 229 -0.07 15.34 -1.39
C PRO A 229 -0.28 16.54 -0.46
N VAL A 230 -1.48 16.64 0.09
CA VAL A 230 -1.79 17.58 1.17
C VAL A 230 -1.80 16.78 2.48
N LEU A 231 -0.98 17.19 3.43
CA LEU A 231 -0.89 16.56 4.74
C LEU A 231 -1.64 17.38 5.79
N ARG A 232 -2.39 16.71 6.69
CA ARG A 232 -3.11 17.36 7.79
C ARG A 232 -3.04 16.53 9.06
N TRP A 233 -2.98 17.20 10.19
CA TRP A 233 -3.18 16.56 11.48
C TRP A 233 -4.67 16.29 11.72
N SER A 234 -4.98 15.09 12.21
CA SER A 234 -6.29 14.67 12.72
C SER A 234 -6.05 13.92 14.03
N GLY A 235 -6.16 14.63 15.15
CA GLY A 235 -5.75 14.11 16.46
C GLY A 235 -4.25 13.81 16.49
N ASP A 236 -3.90 12.57 16.80
CA ASP A 236 -2.52 12.03 16.80
C ASP A 236 -2.13 11.40 15.47
N ARG A 237 -2.93 11.57 14.40
CA ARG A 237 -2.67 10.97 13.09
C ARG A 237 -2.46 12.02 12.02
N VAL A 238 -1.76 11.62 10.96
CA VAL A 238 -1.59 12.39 9.73
C VAL A 238 -2.51 11.83 8.67
N GLU A 239 -3.42 12.64 8.18
CA GLU A 239 -4.21 12.34 6.99
C GLU A 239 -3.47 12.84 5.75
N VAL A 240 -3.34 11.96 4.76
CA VAL A 240 -2.77 12.26 3.45
C VAL A 240 -3.93 12.45 2.48
N PHE A 241 -3.93 13.56 1.75
CA PHE A 241 -4.93 13.82 0.72
C PHE A 241 -4.26 13.99 -0.65
N GLU A 242 -4.97 13.57 -1.68
CA GLU A 242 -4.67 13.90 -3.07
C GLU A 242 -5.68 14.92 -3.59
N GLN A 243 -5.20 15.84 -4.42
CA GLN A 243 -6.07 16.76 -5.13
C GLN A 243 -6.58 16.12 -6.41
N HIS A 244 -7.90 16.07 -6.55
CA HIS A 244 -8.56 15.67 -7.77
C HIS A 244 -9.23 16.89 -8.42
N ASP A 245 -9.08 17.00 -9.73
CA ASP A 245 -9.91 17.88 -10.55
C ASP A 245 -11.16 17.10 -11.01
N LEU A 246 -12.31 17.42 -10.42
CA LEU A 246 -13.61 16.89 -10.81
C LEU A 246 -14.39 17.91 -11.66
N GLY A 247 -13.73 18.53 -12.64
CA GLY A 247 -14.37 19.46 -13.58
C GLY A 247 -14.39 20.91 -13.10
N GLY A 248 -13.29 21.38 -12.51
CA GLY A 248 -13.06 22.79 -12.14
C GLY A 248 -13.23 23.11 -10.66
N ILE A 249 -13.61 22.13 -9.82
CA ILE A 249 -13.63 22.28 -8.36
C ILE A 249 -12.52 21.38 -7.79
N PRO A 250 -11.43 21.96 -7.24
CA PRO A 250 -10.42 21.18 -6.54
C PRO A 250 -11.06 20.46 -5.35
N ALA A 251 -11.13 19.13 -5.43
CA ALA A 251 -11.61 18.30 -4.35
C ALA A 251 -10.42 17.60 -3.68
N LEU A 252 -10.40 17.60 -2.35
CA LEU A 252 -9.46 16.79 -1.59
C LEU A 252 -10.08 15.43 -1.32
N ARG A 253 -9.38 14.39 -1.75
CA ARG A 253 -9.72 13.02 -1.42
C ARG A 253 -8.70 12.50 -0.44
N ARG A 254 -9.15 11.92 0.67
CA ARG A 254 -8.25 11.28 1.62
C ARG A 254 -7.68 10.00 0.99
N TYR A 255 -6.37 9.95 0.88
CA TYR A 255 -5.61 8.89 0.25
C TYR A 255 -5.09 7.88 1.27
N ASP A 256 -4.54 8.32 2.39
CA ASP A 256 -4.01 7.44 3.45
C ASP A 256 -4.16 8.09 4.84
N VAL A 257 -4.05 7.27 5.88
CA VAL A 257 -4.07 7.72 7.29
C VAL A 257 -2.93 7.06 8.05
N ILE A 258 -2.12 7.88 8.72
CA ILE A 258 -0.87 7.47 9.33
C ILE A 258 -0.86 7.87 10.80
N GLY A 259 -0.99 6.89 11.68
CA GLY A 259 -0.69 7.04 13.10
C GLY A 259 0.79 6.79 13.42
N PRO A 260 1.24 7.18 14.62
CA PRO A 260 2.60 6.94 15.07
C PRO A 260 2.83 5.44 15.30
N ASP A 261 4.07 5.03 15.15
CA ASP A 261 4.54 3.72 15.62
C ASP A 261 4.73 3.70 17.14
N ALA A 262 5.20 2.57 17.67
CA ALA A 262 5.42 2.40 19.10
C ALA A 262 6.44 3.38 19.71
N ASP A 263 7.32 3.95 18.88
CA ASP A 263 8.35 4.92 19.28
C ASP A 263 7.90 6.38 19.03
N GLY A 264 6.63 6.61 18.66
CA GLY A 264 6.10 7.94 18.39
C GLY A 264 6.49 8.54 17.04
N HIS A 265 7.01 7.73 16.11
CA HIS A 265 7.41 8.18 14.77
C HIS A 265 6.37 7.83 13.70
N TYR A 266 6.26 8.66 12.67
CA TYR A 266 5.25 8.53 11.62
C TYR A 266 5.88 7.99 10.33
N PRO A 267 5.41 6.86 9.77
CA PRO A 267 5.86 6.30 8.48
C PRO A 267 5.26 7.03 7.28
N VAL A 268 5.35 8.37 7.23
CA VAL A 268 4.73 9.15 6.16
C VAL A 268 5.27 8.72 4.79
N GLY A 269 4.39 8.20 3.94
CA GLY A 269 4.76 7.72 2.61
C GLY A 269 5.70 6.52 2.56
N ALA A 270 6.02 5.85 3.68
CA ALA A 270 7.08 4.82 3.73
C ALA A 270 6.93 3.71 2.67
N HIS A 271 5.70 3.36 2.30
CA HIS A 271 5.38 2.33 1.31
C HIS A 271 4.76 2.85 0.02
N LEU A 272 4.54 4.16 -0.07
CA LEU A 272 3.82 4.81 -1.16
C LEU A 272 4.72 5.79 -1.93
N TRP A 273 5.77 6.31 -1.30
CA TRP A 273 6.65 7.32 -1.86
C TRP A 273 8.09 6.82 -1.94
N PRO A 274 8.83 7.13 -3.03
CA PRO A 274 10.24 6.80 -3.14
C PRO A 274 11.09 7.82 -2.36
N TRP A 275 11.20 7.67 -1.04
CA TRP A 275 12.13 8.48 -0.24
C TRP A 275 13.58 8.20 -0.68
N LEU A 276 14.35 9.24 -0.94
CA LEU A 276 15.75 9.16 -1.36
C LEU A 276 16.63 9.83 -0.30
N ARG A 277 17.71 9.16 0.09
CA ARG A 277 18.75 9.77 0.94
C ARG A 277 19.42 10.95 0.23
N THR A 278 19.56 12.06 0.94
CA THR A 278 20.25 13.27 0.47
C THR A 278 21.59 13.48 1.15
N ASP A 279 21.89 12.68 2.18
CA ASP A 279 23.09 12.72 3.02
C ASP A 279 24.24 11.85 2.48
N MET A 280 24.09 11.22 1.31
CA MET A 280 25.18 10.47 0.69
C MET A 280 26.32 11.40 0.28
N HIS A 281 27.36 11.41 1.12
CA HIS A 281 28.69 11.90 0.80
C HIS A 281 29.17 11.24 -0.51
N MET A 282 29.55 12.04 -1.51
CA MET A 282 30.39 11.56 -2.61
C MET A 282 31.61 10.86 -2.00
N PRO A 283 32.03 9.68 -2.49
CA PRO A 283 33.30 9.12 -2.07
C PRO A 283 34.40 10.14 -2.40
N ALA A 284 35.06 10.66 -1.36
CA ALA A 284 36.30 11.39 -1.49
C ALA A 284 37.36 10.41 -2.04
N GLY A 285 37.54 10.38 -3.36
CA GLY A 285 38.46 9.42 -3.98
C GLY A 285 38.31 9.29 -5.49
N ALA A 286 38.32 10.41 -6.21
CA ALA A 286 38.71 10.45 -7.62
C ALA A 286 39.34 11.81 -7.92
N ALA A 287 40.59 11.95 -7.51
CA ALA A 287 41.55 12.92 -8.06
C ALA A 287 42.71 12.11 -8.63
#